data_AF-A0A2D8EVR1-F1
#
_entry.id   AF-A0A2D8EVR1-F1
#
_cell.length_a   1.000
_cell.length_b   1.000
_cell.length_c   1.000
_cell.angle_alpha   90.00
_cell.angle_beta   90.00
_cell.angle_gamma   90.00
#
_symmetry.space_group_name_H-M   'P 1'
#
loop_
_entity.id
_entity.type
_entity.pdbx_description
1 polymer ?
#
loop_
_entity_poly.entity_id
_entity_poly.type
_entity_poly.pdbx_seq_one_letter_code
_entity_poly.pdbx_strand_id
1 'polypeptide(L)'
;MTDKQPNLGIDGYPRKKQDDEKISQDVLALFNTPSGQEVLKYLRSITIDVISGANISDNELRHLEGQRYLVALIIRRMNHATSIKSKDNE
;
A
#
# COMPACT_ATOMS: atom_id res chain seq x y z
N MET A 1 5.87 -2.71 -34.00
CA MET A 1 5.09 -2.22 -32.86
C MET A 1 5.74 -2.79 -31.61
N THR A 2 6.50 -2.01 -30.87
CA THR A 2 7.21 -2.51 -29.68
C THR A 2 6.20 -2.61 -28.53
N ASP A 3 5.74 -3.82 -28.28
CA ASP A 3 5.00 -4.16 -27.06
C ASP A 3 5.94 -3.90 -25.87
N LYS A 4 5.86 -2.71 -25.27
CA LYS A 4 6.56 -2.42 -24.03
C LYS A 4 6.04 -3.42 -23.00
N GLN A 5 6.93 -4.29 -22.50
CA GLN A 5 6.58 -5.23 -21.43
C GLN A 5 5.83 -4.47 -20.32
N PRO A 6 4.72 -5.04 -19.81
CA PRO A 6 3.94 -4.38 -18.78
C PRO A 6 4.83 -4.12 -17.55
N ASN A 7 4.80 -2.89 -17.04
CA ASN A 7 5.49 -2.55 -15.81
C ASN A 7 4.88 -3.37 -14.66
N LEU A 8 5.73 -3.98 -13.85
CA LEU A 8 5.26 -4.66 -12.64
C LEU A 8 5.01 -3.59 -11.58
N GLY A 9 3.74 -3.41 -11.19
CA GLY A 9 3.37 -2.46 -10.15
C GLY A 9 3.99 -2.79 -8.80
N ILE A 10 4.03 -1.83 -7.89
CA ILE A 10 4.62 -2.03 -6.55
C ILE A 10 3.83 -3.05 -5.69
N ASP A 11 2.63 -3.42 -6.13
CA ASP A 11 1.76 -4.45 -5.58
C ASP A 11 1.91 -5.81 -6.28
N GLY A 12 2.81 -5.93 -7.26
CA GLY A 12 3.09 -7.16 -7.99
C GLY A 12 2.16 -7.45 -9.18
N TYR A 13 1.27 -6.52 -9.56
CA TYR A 13 0.37 -6.71 -10.69
C TYR A 13 0.87 -5.98 -11.95
N PRO A 14 0.77 -6.59 -13.14
CA PRO A 14 1.21 -5.98 -14.40
C PRO A 14 0.24 -4.87 -14.81
N ARG A 15 0.76 -3.66 -15.06
CA ARG A 15 0.01 -2.52 -15.60
C ARG A 15 0.92 -1.50 -16.28
N LYS A 16 0.35 -0.53 -17.01
CA LYS A 16 1.17 0.55 -17.57
C LYS A 16 1.74 1.39 -16.43
N LYS A 17 2.94 1.95 -16.63
CA LYS A 17 3.62 2.78 -15.64
C LYS A 17 2.73 3.93 -15.14
N GLN A 18 2.09 4.65 -16.06
CA GLN A 18 1.18 5.76 -15.75
C GLN A 18 -0.01 5.33 -14.88
N ASP A 19 -0.58 4.15 -15.15
CA ASP A 19 -1.70 3.62 -14.37
C ASP A 19 -1.25 3.25 -12.95
N ASP A 20 -0.04 2.70 -12.79
CA ASP A 20 0.52 2.38 -11.47
C ASP A 20 0.82 3.63 -10.63
N GLU A 21 1.36 4.68 -11.26
CA GLU A 21 1.64 5.97 -10.63
C GLU A 21 0.35 6.69 -10.22
N LYS A 22 -0.67 6.66 -11.09
CA LYS A 22 -2.02 7.19 -10.82
C LYS A 22 -2.62 6.57 -9.55
N ILE A 23 -2.56 5.25 -9.40
CA ILE A 23 -3.04 4.55 -8.20
C ILE A 23 -2.33 5.07 -6.94
N SER A 24 -1.00 5.19 -7.01
CA SER A 24 -0.22 5.73 -5.90
C SER A 24 -0.62 7.16 -5.54
N GLN A 25 -0.81 8.03 -6.53
CA GLN A 25 -1.24 9.41 -6.33
C GLN A 25 -2.63 9.49 -5.70
N ASP A 26 -3.58 8.65 -6.13
CA ASP A 26 -4.94 8.61 -5.58
C ASP A 26 -4.95 8.13 -4.12
N VAL A 27 -4.14 7.10 -3.80
CA VAL A 27 -3.97 6.62 -2.43
C VAL A 27 -3.37 7.71 -1.55
N LEU A 28 -2.34 8.41 -2.03
CA LEU A 28 -1.76 9.54 -1.29
C LEU A 28 -2.79 10.66 -1.09
N ALA A 29 -3.54 11.03 -2.12
CA ALA A 29 -4.53 12.10 -2.04
C ALA A 29 -5.61 11.81 -0.98
N LEU A 30 -6.06 10.55 -0.88
CA LEU A 30 -7.01 10.12 0.13
C LEU A 30 -6.42 10.13 1.55
N PHE A 31 -5.32 9.40 1.74
CA PHE A 31 -4.75 9.15 3.07
C PHE A 31 -3.93 10.33 3.61
N ASN A 32 -3.58 11.33 2.79
CA ASN A 32 -2.94 12.56 3.25
C ASN A 32 -3.93 13.62 3.77
N THR A 33 -5.22 13.29 3.87
CA THR A 33 -6.22 14.13 4.55
C THR A 33 -6.25 13.83 6.06
N PRO A 34 -6.71 14.76 6.92
CA PRO A 34 -6.82 14.50 8.36
C PRO A 34 -7.64 13.24 8.69
N SER A 35 -8.83 13.11 8.09
CA SER A 35 -9.67 11.91 8.27
C SER A 35 -9.03 10.66 7.68
N GLY A 36 -8.33 10.77 6.55
CA GLY A 36 -7.59 9.65 5.97
C GLY A 36 -6.51 9.12 6.91
N GLN A 37 -5.77 10.00 7.58
CA GLN A 37 -4.77 9.62 8.58
C GLN A 37 -5.39 8.91 9.79
N GLU A 38 -6.54 9.40 10.29
CA GLU A 38 -7.24 8.71 11.39
C GLU A 38 -7.77 7.33 10.96
N VAL A 39 -8.25 7.18 9.73
CA VAL A 39 -8.63 5.87 9.19
C VAL A 39 -7.42 4.95 9.06
N LEU A 40 -6.28 5.44 8.54
CA LEU A 40 -5.06 4.64 8.45
C LEU A 40 -4.56 4.20 9.82
N LYS A 41 -4.62 5.09 10.82
CA LYS A 41 -4.29 4.79 12.22
C LYS A 41 -5.20 3.70 12.78
N TYR A 42 -6.51 3.78 12.53
CA TYR A 42 -7.45 2.72 12.91
C TYR A 42 -7.12 1.38 12.23
N LEU A 43 -6.91 1.36 10.91
CA LEU A 43 -6.54 0.16 10.18
C LEU A 43 -5.27 -0.48 10.74
N ARG A 44 -4.26 0.33 11.07
CA ARG A 44 -3.04 -0.14 11.73
C ARG A 44 -3.31 -0.78 13.09
N SER A 45 -4.15 -0.14 13.92
CA SER A 45 -4.47 -0.61 15.27
C SER A 45 -5.15 -1.98 15.31
N ILE A 46 -5.89 -2.35 14.25
CA ILE A 46 -6.56 -3.66 14.13
C ILE A 46 -5.77 -4.66 13.27
N THR A 47 -4.56 -4.31 12.78
CA THR A 47 -3.74 -5.19 11.92
C THR A 47 -2.27 -5.22 12.32
N ILE A 48 -1.49 -4.23 11.88
CA ILE A 48 -0.02 -4.14 12.05
C ILE A 48 0.36 -4.12 13.51
N ASP A 49 -0.37 -3.33 14.31
CA ASP A 49 -0.02 -3.09 15.70
C ASP A 49 -0.62 -4.17 16.65
N VAL A 50 -1.40 -5.13 16.12
CA VAL A 50 -1.98 -6.24 16.90
C VAL A 50 -0.89 -7.22 17.32
N ILE A 51 -0.86 -7.59 18.60
CA ILE A 51 0.03 -8.63 19.13
C ILE A 51 -0.76 -9.91 19.31
N SER A 52 -0.32 -10.99 18.67
CA SER A 52 -0.93 -12.31 18.81
C SER A 52 -0.37 -13.06 20.02
N GLY A 53 -1.24 -13.74 20.76
CA GLY A 53 -0.82 -14.64 21.84
C GLY A 53 -0.15 -15.90 21.29
N ALA A 54 0.62 -16.59 22.14
CA ALA A 54 1.37 -17.80 21.76
C ALA A 54 0.50 -18.96 21.22
N ASN A 55 -0.81 -18.94 21.52
CA ASN A 55 -1.76 -19.98 21.12
C ASN A 55 -2.53 -19.66 19.82
N ILE A 56 -2.15 -18.61 19.08
CA ILE A 56 -2.80 -18.30 17.79
C ILE A 56 -2.61 -19.46 16.81
N SER A 57 -3.67 -19.86 16.11
CA SER A 57 -3.56 -20.89 15.08
C SER A 57 -2.88 -20.35 13.82
N ASP A 58 -2.29 -21.26 13.03
CA ASP A 58 -1.69 -20.91 11.73
C ASP A 58 -2.69 -20.21 10.79
N ASN A 59 -3.96 -20.62 10.82
CA ASN A 59 -5.00 -20.03 9.96
C ASN A 59 -5.33 -18.60 10.38
N GLU A 60 -5.47 -18.34 11.68
CA GLU A 60 -5.71 -17.00 12.21
C GLU A 60 -4.50 -16.10 11.93
N LEU A 61 -3.28 -16.61 12.11
CA LEU A 61 -2.06 -15.86 11.83
C LEU A 61 -1.93 -15.52 10.34
N ARG A 62 -2.16 -16.47 9.43
CA ARG A 62 -2.14 -16.21 7.99
C ARG A 62 -3.19 -15.19 7.57
N HIS A 63 -4.37 -15.23 8.18
CA HIS A 63 -5.40 -14.23 7.92
C HIS A 63 -4.94 -12.84 8.36
N LEU A 64 -4.37 -12.72 9.56
CA LEU A 64 -3.82 -11.46 10.07
C LEU A 64 -2.67 -10.94 9.21
N GLU A 65 -1.77 -11.80 8.74
CA GLU A 65 -0.70 -11.42 7.81
C GLU A 65 -1.22 -10.89 6.48
N GLY A 66 -2.30 -11.49 5.95
CA GLY A 66 -2.98 -10.95 4.76
C GLY A 66 -3.51 -9.53 4.99
N GLN A 67 -4.09 -9.28 6.16
CA GLN A 67 -4.57 -7.94 6.53
C GLN A 67 -3.40 -6.94 6.69
N ARG A 68 -2.33 -7.34 7.38
CA ARG A 68 -1.10 -6.53 7.55
C ARG A 68 -0.48 -6.16 6.21
N TYR A 69 -0.41 -7.12 5.28
CA TYR A 69 0.09 -6.89 3.94
C TYR A 69 -0.69 -5.80 3.20
N LEU A 70 -2.02 -5.82 3.26
CA LEU A 70 -2.85 -4.80 2.61
C LEU A 70 -2.61 -3.41 3.19
N VAL A 71 -2.54 -3.27 4.51
CA VAL A 71 -2.28 -1.97 5.16
C VAL A 71 -0.86 -1.48 4.85
N ALA A 72 0.13 -2.37 4.87
CA ALA A 72 1.49 -2.04 4.46
C ALA A 72 1.57 -1.61 2.99
N LEU A 73 0.77 -2.21 2.10
CA LEU A 73 0.71 -1.84 0.69
C LEU A 73 0.14 -0.43 0.48
N ILE A 74 -0.86 -0.02 1.28
CA ILE A 74 -1.36 1.37 1.29
C ILE A 74 -0.23 2.34 1.62
N ILE A 75 0.51 2.08 2.70
CA ILE A 75 1.66 2.92 3.11
C ILE A 75 2.73 2.95 2.00
N ARG A 76 3.02 1.81 1.39
CA ARG A 76 3.97 1.72 0.26
C ARG A 76 3.51 2.54 -0.94
N ARG A 77 2.21 2.53 -1.25
CA ARG A 77 1.60 3.35 -2.32
C ARG A 77 1.76 4.84 -2.05
N MET A 78 1.55 5.29 -0.81
CA MET A 78 1.79 6.68 -0.41
C MET A 78 3.26 7.08 -0.56
N ASN A 79 4.20 6.25 -0.07
CA ASN A 79 5.63 6.52 -0.19
C ASN A 79 6.09 6.56 -1.66
N HIS A 80 5.54 5.69 -2.50
CA HIS A 80 5.80 5.70 -3.94
C HIS A 80 5.31 6.99 -4.61
N ALA A 81 4.13 7.50 -4.25
CA ALA A 81 3.63 8.78 -4.76
C ALA A 81 4.55 9.96 -4.39
N THR A 82 5.05 9.98 -3.15
CA THR A 82 5.98 11.01 -2.69
C THR A 82 7.31 10.97 -3.44
N SER A 83 7.85 9.78 -3.71
CA SER A 83 9.13 9.64 -4.42
C SER A 83 9.05 9.98 -5.91
N ILE A 84 7.87 9.86 -6.53
CA ILE A 84 7.63 10.37 -7.89
C ILE A 84 7.70 11.89 -7.90
N LYS A 85 6.99 12.57 -6.99
CA LYS A 85 7.01 14.04 -6.89
C LYS A 85 8.42 14.60 -6.68
N SER A 86 9.27 13.91 -5.90
CA SER A 86 10.65 14.34 -5.71
C SER A 86 11.45 14.36 -7.02
N LYS A 87 11.23 13.38 -7.91
CA LYS A 87 11.92 13.27 -9.21
C LYS A 87 11.45 14.27 -10.25
N ASP A 88 10.20 14.76 -10.12
CA ASP A 88 9.68 15.79 -11.03
C ASP A 88 10.20 17.20 -10.68
N ASN A 89 10.79 17.38 -9.49
CA ASN A 89 11.32 18.65 -9.00
C ASN A 89 12.87 18.76 -9.11
N GLU A 90 13.52 17.76 -9.70
CA GLU A 90 14.98 17.68 -9.93
C GLU A 90 15.28 17.70 -11.44
#